data_AF-A0A5C7EJK3-F1
#
_entry.id   AF-A0A5C7EJK3-F1
#
_cell.length_a   1.000
_cell.length_b   1.000
_cell.length_c   1.000
_cell.angle_alpha   90.00
_cell.angle_beta   90.00
_cell.angle_gamma   90.00
#
_symmetry.space_group_name_H-M   'P 1'
#
loop_
_entity.id
_entity.type
_entity.pdbx_description
1 polymer ?
#
loop_
_entity_poly.entity_id
_entity_poly.type
_entity_poly.pdbx_seq_one_letter_code
_entity_poly.pdbx_strand_id
1 'polypeptide(L)'
;MAIGYQPASIDIWDKKYRLKDIHGNPVDRSIEDTFARVAKALASVEPKERGVWEEKFFQAMKDGAIPAGRILSNAGAEAHKPNVSLINCTVSMTVQDSMDGILRAVHEAGLTLKAGCGIGYDFSTLRPKGAMVRGAGAQTSGPLSFMDVFDAVCRTIASAGGRRGAQMGVMDIGHPDIEEFIRAKREAGRLRQFNLSCLITREFLEAVKDDRPWDLAFPALPEEIAQGARIIYRPWPVTDGYTTDAEGRVAMRVYKTVPARRLWNLIMASTYDYAEPGFILIDEVNRMNNNWFCENIRATNP
;
A
#
# COMPACT_ATOMS: atom_id res chain seq x y z
N MET A 1 25.02 18.71 30.52
CA MET A 1 23.70 19.35 30.39
C MET A 1 22.81 18.40 29.61
N ALA A 2 21.70 17.94 30.19
CA ALA A 2 20.69 17.23 29.41
C ALA A 2 20.06 18.24 28.43
N ILE A 3 20.09 17.93 27.14
CA ILE A 3 19.44 18.75 26.12
C ILE A 3 17.94 18.54 26.30
N GLY A 4 17.21 19.59 26.66
CA GLY A 4 15.75 19.55 26.79
C GLY A 4 15.06 19.29 25.44
N TYR A 5 13.81 18.84 25.46
CA TYR A 5 13.03 18.68 24.25
C TYR A 5 12.83 20.01 23.52
N GLN A 6 12.90 19.96 22.18
CA GLN A 6 12.57 21.11 21.36
C GLN A 6 11.07 21.44 21.47
N PRO A 7 10.67 22.72 21.39
CA PRO A 7 9.26 23.11 21.44
C PRO A 7 8.39 22.36 20.41
N ALA A 8 8.92 22.13 19.20
CA ALA A 8 8.24 21.35 18.16
C ALA A 8 7.98 19.89 18.58
N SER A 9 8.90 19.26 19.30
CA SER A 9 8.73 17.89 19.81
C SER A 9 7.60 17.82 20.84
N ILE A 10 7.50 18.82 21.71
CA ILE A 10 6.42 18.91 22.70
C ILE A 10 5.06 19.12 22.02
N ASP A 11 4.99 20.02 21.03
CA ASP A 11 3.76 20.26 20.26
C ASP A 11 3.29 19.01 19.50
N ILE A 12 4.23 18.30 18.87
CA ILE A 12 3.94 17.04 18.17
C ILE A 12 3.46 15.97 19.15
N TRP A 13 4.11 15.82 20.30
CA TRP A 13 3.69 14.87 21.32
C TRP A 13 2.28 15.18 21.81
N ASP A 14 1.98 16.42 22.20
CA ASP A 14 0.66 16.80 22.71
C ASP A 14 -0.46 16.58 21.69
N LYS A 15 -0.20 16.85 20.41
CA LYS A 15 -1.19 16.70 19.33
C LYS A 15 -1.38 15.26 18.86
N LYS A 16 -0.30 14.46 18.82
CA LYS A 16 -0.30 13.17 18.09
C LYS A 16 -0.11 11.93 18.96
N TYR A 17 0.50 12.05 20.14
CA TYR A 17 0.96 10.89 20.92
C TYR A 17 0.45 10.88 22.36
N ARG A 18 0.23 12.05 22.94
CA ARG A 18 -0.35 12.20 24.28
C ARG A 18 -1.73 11.58 24.34
N LEU A 19 -1.94 10.66 25.28
CA LEU A 19 -3.27 10.13 25.53
C LEU A 19 -4.14 11.20 26.19
N LYS A 20 -5.33 11.41 25.62
CA LYS A 20 -6.36 12.33 26.10
C LYS A 20 -7.68 11.56 26.23
N ASP A 21 -8.52 11.98 27.16
CA ASP A 21 -9.87 11.46 27.31
C ASP A 21 -10.80 11.99 26.20
N ILE A 22 -12.08 11.61 26.24
CA ILE A 22 -13.09 12.03 25.26
C ILE A 22 -13.39 13.53 25.28
N HIS A 23 -13.03 14.23 26.36
CA HIS A 23 -13.19 15.67 26.52
C HIS A 23 -11.91 16.45 26.14
N GLY A 24 -10.85 15.74 25.75
CA GLY A 24 -9.56 16.32 25.39
C GLY A 24 -8.64 16.59 26.59
N ASN A 25 -9.01 16.15 27.80
CA ASN A 25 -8.15 16.31 28.96
C ASN A 25 -6.98 15.32 28.89
N PRO A 26 -5.75 15.75 29.22
CA PRO A 26 -4.61 14.86 29.32
C PRO A 26 -4.79 13.70 30.30
N VAL A 27 -4.63 12.47 29.80
CA VAL A 27 -4.44 11.27 30.63
C VAL A 27 -2.95 11.11 30.94
N ASP A 28 -2.10 11.17 29.91
CA ASP A 28 -0.65 11.26 30.08
C ASP A 28 -0.30 12.72 30.41
N ARG A 29 0.32 13.00 31.57
CA ARG A 29 0.66 14.39 31.96
C ARG A 29 2.01 14.82 31.41
N SER A 30 2.96 13.89 31.24
CA SER A 30 4.25 14.10 30.60
C SER A 30 4.60 13.01 29.57
N ILE A 31 5.71 13.20 28.84
CA ILE A 31 6.24 12.18 27.92
C ILE A 31 6.60 10.90 28.68
N GLU A 32 7.11 11.03 29.90
CA GLU A 32 7.43 9.91 30.77
C GLU A 32 6.17 9.13 31.16
N ASP A 33 5.01 9.79 31.36
CA ASP A 33 3.75 9.08 31.58
C ASP A 33 3.34 8.26 30.35
N THR A 34 3.53 8.82 29.13
CA THR A 34 3.34 8.08 27.88
C THR A 34 4.26 6.86 27.83
N PHE A 35 5.54 7.00 28.19
CA PHE A 35 6.49 5.89 28.22
C PHE A 35 6.10 4.84 29.26
N ALA A 36 5.69 5.25 30.47
CA ALA A 36 5.25 4.34 31.52
C ALA A 36 4.02 3.52 31.08
N ARG A 37 3.02 4.18 30.48
CA ARG A 37 1.84 3.52 29.91
C ARG A 37 2.22 2.47 28.86
N VAL A 38 3.08 2.84 27.91
CA VAL A 38 3.51 1.93 26.83
C VAL A 38 4.34 0.78 27.40
N ALA A 39 5.27 1.04 28.32
CA ALA A 39 6.10 0.02 28.94
C ALA A 39 5.25 -1.02 29.70
N LYS A 40 4.26 -0.56 30.47
CA LYS A 40 3.30 -1.42 31.16
C LYS A 40 2.48 -2.28 30.18
N ALA A 41 2.03 -1.69 29.06
CA ALA A 41 1.29 -2.41 28.04
C ALA A 41 2.16 -3.50 27.38
N LEU A 42 3.40 -3.19 27.03
CA LEU A 42 4.36 -4.15 26.49
C LEU A 42 4.68 -5.28 27.48
N ALA A 43 4.91 -4.95 28.75
CA ALA A 43 5.21 -5.95 29.78
C ALA A 43 4.00 -6.82 30.16
N SER A 44 2.78 -6.44 29.78
CA SER A 44 1.57 -7.17 30.16
C SER A 44 1.54 -8.61 29.61
N VAL A 45 2.16 -8.84 28.45
CA VAL A 45 2.27 -10.16 27.80
C VAL A 45 3.37 -11.04 28.39
N GLU A 46 4.22 -10.50 29.27
CA GLU A 46 5.28 -11.25 29.93
C GLU A 46 4.71 -12.02 31.14
N PRO A 47 4.68 -13.36 31.10
CA PRO A 47 4.02 -14.18 32.13
C PRO A 47 4.81 -14.25 33.44
N LYS A 48 6.13 -14.01 33.38
CA LYS A 48 7.04 -13.95 34.53
C LYS A 48 7.79 -12.63 34.49
N GLU A 49 8.17 -12.12 35.66
CA GLU A 49 9.03 -10.93 35.78
C GLU A 49 8.48 -9.66 35.11
N ARG A 50 7.15 -9.51 35.05
CA ARG A 50 6.48 -8.34 34.45
C ARG A 50 7.07 -7.00 34.90
N GLY A 51 7.35 -6.83 36.19
CA GLY A 51 7.94 -5.61 36.73
C GLY A 51 9.36 -5.33 36.20
N VAL A 52 10.17 -6.38 36.01
CA VAL A 52 11.53 -6.27 35.45
C VAL A 52 11.46 -5.81 33.99
N TRP A 53 10.53 -6.36 33.21
CA TRP A 53 10.35 -5.97 31.81
C TRP A 53 9.75 -4.58 31.65
N GLU A 54 8.79 -4.21 32.50
CA GLU A 54 8.21 -2.85 32.51
C GLU A 54 9.32 -1.80 32.73
N GLU A 55 10.20 -2.02 33.71
CA GLU A 55 11.34 -1.12 33.97
C GLU A 55 12.31 -1.06 32.78
N LYS A 56 12.64 -2.22 32.18
CA LYS A 56 13.52 -2.29 31.01
C LYS A 56 12.94 -1.57 29.80
N PHE A 57 11.66 -1.74 29.49
CA PHE A 57 11.01 -1.07 28.37
C PHE A 57 10.94 0.44 28.60
N PHE A 58 10.61 0.87 29.81
CA PHE A 58 10.59 2.29 30.17
C PHE A 58 11.99 2.92 30.00
N GLN A 59 13.03 2.26 30.51
CA GLN A 59 14.39 2.75 30.42
C GLN A 59 14.88 2.76 28.96
N ALA A 60 14.58 1.73 28.17
CA ALA A 60 14.92 1.69 26.74
C ALA A 60 14.32 2.88 25.97
N MET A 61 13.06 3.26 26.24
CA MET A 61 12.44 4.44 25.61
C MET A 61 13.13 5.74 26.03
N LYS A 62 13.52 5.87 27.30
CA LYS A 62 14.29 7.03 27.76
C LYS A 62 15.68 7.12 27.12
N ASP A 63 16.27 5.96 26.80
CA ASP A 63 17.57 5.85 26.14
C ASP A 63 17.48 6.00 24.61
N GLY A 64 16.27 6.20 24.06
CA GLY A 64 16.05 6.55 22.66
C GLY A 64 15.45 5.44 21.79
N ALA A 65 15.12 4.26 22.36
CA ALA A 65 14.39 3.22 21.64
C ALA A 65 12.89 3.58 21.56
N ILE A 66 12.53 4.50 20.66
CA ILE A 66 11.17 5.03 20.54
C ILE A 66 10.29 4.12 19.66
N PRO A 67 9.17 3.59 20.18
CA PRO A 67 8.25 2.78 19.40
C PRO A 67 7.58 3.57 18.27
N ALA A 68 7.08 2.82 17.29
CA ALA A 68 6.36 3.40 16.16
C ALA A 68 5.13 4.21 16.63
N GLY A 69 4.74 5.21 15.83
CA GLY A 69 3.76 6.22 16.27
C GLY A 69 2.40 5.69 16.74
N ARG A 70 1.87 4.59 16.17
CA ARG A 70 0.62 3.97 16.67
C ARG A 70 0.82 3.27 17.99
N ILE A 71 1.92 2.55 18.18
CA ILE A 71 2.27 1.94 19.47
C ILE A 71 2.32 3.00 20.56
N LEU A 72 3.04 4.11 20.33
CA LEU A 72 3.17 5.20 21.30
C LEU A 72 1.80 5.84 21.65
N SER A 73 0.94 6.03 20.65
CA SER A 73 -0.38 6.66 20.79
C SER A 73 -1.44 5.76 21.44
N ASN A 74 -1.33 4.43 21.30
CA ASN A 74 -2.45 3.52 21.48
C ASN A 74 -2.19 2.36 22.46
N ALA A 75 -0.95 1.95 22.71
CA ALA A 75 -0.69 0.82 23.63
C ALA A 75 -1.10 1.19 25.06
N GLY A 76 -1.97 0.41 25.70
CA GLY A 76 -2.47 0.72 27.05
C GLY A 76 -3.52 1.85 27.08
N ALA A 77 -4.12 2.19 25.93
CA ALA A 77 -5.13 3.24 25.80
C ALA A 77 -6.57 2.70 25.66
N GLU A 78 -6.80 1.40 25.84
CA GLU A 78 -8.04 0.69 25.50
C GLU A 78 -9.27 1.28 26.18
N ALA A 79 -9.12 1.79 27.42
CA ALA A 79 -10.18 2.45 28.16
C ALA A 79 -10.68 3.76 27.53
N HIS A 80 -9.85 4.41 26.68
CA HIS A 80 -10.16 5.70 26.05
C HIS A 80 -10.24 5.62 24.52
N LYS A 81 -9.54 4.64 23.91
CA LYS A 81 -9.46 4.39 22.47
C LYS A 81 -9.62 2.88 22.21
N PRO A 82 -10.83 2.30 22.37
CA PRO A 82 -11.02 0.85 22.34
C PRO A 82 -10.84 0.21 20.96
N ASN A 83 -11.01 0.96 19.87
CA ASN A 83 -11.06 0.44 18.50
C ASN A 83 -9.95 1.01 17.61
N VAL A 84 -8.70 0.95 18.08
CA VAL A 84 -7.52 1.45 17.36
C VAL A 84 -6.46 0.38 17.21
N SER A 85 -5.69 0.45 16.13
CA SER A 85 -4.60 -0.50 15.88
C SER A 85 -3.29 -0.05 16.53
N LEU A 86 -2.45 -1.02 16.93
CA LEU A 86 -1.03 -0.78 17.25
C LEU A 86 -0.13 -0.86 16.01
N ILE A 87 -0.65 -1.39 14.90
CA ILE A 87 0.04 -1.50 13.62
C ILE A 87 -0.06 -0.17 12.87
N ASN A 88 1.07 0.34 12.38
CA ASN A 88 1.10 1.57 11.58
C ASN A 88 0.65 1.34 10.14
N CYS A 89 1.17 0.28 9.54
CA CYS A 89 1.19 0.07 8.09
C CYS A 89 0.77 -1.36 7.79
N THR A 90 -0.06 -1.53 6.78
CA THR A 90 -0.50 -2.83 6.27
C THR A 90 -0.39 -2.87 4.75
N VAL A 91 -0.49 -4.08 4.20
CA VAL A 91 -0.61 -4.32 2.77
C VAL A 91 -1.85 -5.17 2.55
N SER A 92 -2.66 -4.79 1.59
CA SER A 92 -3.86 -5.52 1.20
C SER A 92 -3.51 -6.87 0.59
N MET A 93 -4.41 -7.82 0.74
CA MET A 93 -4.43 -9.02 -0.11
C MET A 93 -4.70 -8.63 -1.56
N THR A 94 -4.49 -9.59 -2.47
CA THR A 94 -4.77 -9.43 -3.91
C THR A 94 -6.19 -8.96 -4.16
N VAL A 95 -6.34 -7.81 -4.82
CA VAL A 95 -7.64 -7.30 -5.26
C VAL A 95 -8.16 -8.19 -6.39
N GLN A 96 -9.26 -8.89 -6.16
CA GLN A 96 -9.83 -9.78 -7.17
C GLN A 96 -10.53 -8.96 -8.26
N ASP A 97 -10.37 -9.36 -9.52
CA ASP A 97 -10.92 -8.69 -10.70
C ASP A 97 -12.42 -8.99 -10.90
N SER A 98 -13.22 -8.62 -9.92
CA SER A 98 -14.67 -8.73 -9.90
C SER A 98 -15.27 -7.62 -9.05
N MET A 99 -16.55 -7.29 -9.27
CA MET A 99 -17.19 -6.22 -8.48
C MET A 99 -17.24 -6.58 -6.98
N ASP A 100 -17.54 -7.83 -6.62
CA ASP A 100 -17.50 -8.28 -5.22
C ASP A 100 -16.08 -8.17 -4.64
N GLY A 101 -15.07 -8.60 -5.40
CA GLY A 101 -13.67 -8.53 -5.00
C GLY A 101 -13.19 -7.10 -4.74
N ILE A 102 -13.51 -6.19 -5.64
CA ILE A 102 -13.16 -4.78 -5.53
C ILE A 102 -13.88 -4.13 -4.35
N LEU A 103 -15.19 -4.31 -4.21
CA LEU A 103 -15.96 -3.70 -3.12
C LEU A 103 -15.58 -4.27 -1.75
N ARG A 104 -15.22 -5.56 -1.67
CA ARG A 104 -14.67 -6.16 -0.46
C ARG A 104 -13.34 -5.52 -0.07
N ALA A 105 -12.42 -5.34 -1.03
CA ALA A 105 -11.16 -4.65 -0.78
C ALA A 105 -11.36 -3.19 -0.35
N VAL A 106 -12.34 -2.47 -0.93
CA VAL A 106 -12.73 -1.12 -0.49
C VAL A 106 -13.26 -1.12 0.95
N HIS A 107 -14.06 -2.10 1.32
CA HIS A 107 -14.59 -2.22 2.68
C HIS A 107 -13.47 -2.50 3.70
N GLU A 108 -12.57 -3.43 3.40
CA GLU A 108 -11.39 -3.75 4.22
C GLU A 108 -10.44 -2.56 4.36
N ALA A 109 -10.22 -1.82 3.27
CA ALA A 109 -9.51 -0.55 3.27
C ALA A 109 -10.12 0.44 4.26
N GLY A 110 -11.44 0.62 4.21
CA GLY A 110 -12.16 1.52 5.09
C GLY A 110 -11.99 1.16 6.57
N LEU A 111 -12.15 -0.12 6.94
CA LEU A 111 -11.95 -0.57 8.31
C LEU A 111 -10.50 -0.37 8.79
N THR A 112 -9.53 -0.65 7.92
CA THR A 112 -8.10 -0.50 8.19
C THR A 112 -7.72 0.97 8.44
N LEU A 113 -8.19 1.87 7.58
CA LEU A 113 -7.98 3.31 7.71
C LEU A 113 -8.68 3.88 8.95
N LYS A 114 -9.90 3.40 9.27
CA LYS A 114 -10.64 3.78 10.48
C LYS A 114 -9.88 3.38 11.75
N ALA A 115 -9.23 2.21 11.76
CA ALA A 115 -8.37 1.77 12.87
C ALA A 115 -7.05 2.56 12.96
N GLY A 116 -6.74 3.37 11.94
CA GLY A 116 -5.59 4.28 11.88
C GLY A 116 -4.38 3.72 11.13
N CYS A 117 -4.48 2.57 10.48
CA CYS A 117 -3.38 2.03 9.69
C CYS A 117 -3.31 2.73 8.32
N GLY A 118 -2.11 2.92 7.78
CA GLY A 118 -1.91 3.11 6.34
C GLY A 118 -1.97 1.76 5.62
N ILE A 119 -2.36 1.74 4.35
CA ILE A 119 -2.58 0.49 3.61
C ILE A 119 -2.12 0.60 2.15
N GLY A 120 -1.41 -0.42 1.66
CA GLY A 120 -0.98 -0.52 0.26
C GLY A 120 -1.74 -1.57 -0.55
N TYR A 121 -1.81 -1.39 -1.87
CA TYR A 121 -2.55 -2.26 -2.79
C TYR A 121 -1.81 -2.48 -4.11
N ASP A 122 -1.89 -3.69 -4.66
CA ASP A 122 -1.57 -3.97 -6.05
C ASP A 122 -2.85 -3.86 -6.90
N PHE A 123 -2.90 -2.88 -7.81
CA PHE A 123 -4.00 -2.68 -8.75
C PHE A 123 -3.79 -3.36 -10.11
N SER A 124 -2.66 -4.07 -10.29
CA SER A 124 -2.31 -4.73 -11.56
C SER A 124 -3.28 -5.83 -11.97
N THR A 125 -4.01 -6.40 -11.02
CA THR A 125 -4.96 -7.48 -11.26
C THR A 125 -6.28 -7.01 -11.87
N LEU A 126 -6.59 -5.71 -11.84
CA LEU A 126 -7.83 -5.19 -12.39
C LEU A 126 -7.74 -5.03 -13.90
N ARG A 127 -8.72 -5.58 -14.63
CA ARG A 127 -8.70 -5.57 -16.09
C ARG A 127 -8.66 -4.15 -16.67
N PRO A 128 -7.97 -3.96 -17.80
CA PRO A 128 -7.72 -2.63 -18.34
C PRO A 128 -8.99 -1.99 -18.88
N LYS A 129 -9.00 -0.66 -18.94
CA LYS A 129 -10.11 0.13 -19.49
C LYS A 129 -10.50 -0.36 -20.89
N GLY A 130 -11.81 -0.51 -21.11
CA GLY A 130 -12.34 -1.03 -22.37
C GLY A 130 -12.38 -2.56 -22.46
N ALA A 131 -11.77 -3.30 -21.52
CA ALA A 131 -11.89 -4.75 -21.49
C ALA A 131 -13.32 -5.21 -21.18
N MET A 132 -13.70 -6.36 -21.72
CA MET A 132 -15.05 -6.92 -21.58
C MET A 132 -15.35 -7.35 -20.14
N VAL A 133 -16.58 -7.09 -19.67
CA VAL A 133 -17.09 -7.59 -18.39
C VAL A 133 -18.07 -8.73 -18.65
N ARG A 134 -17.66 -9.96 -18.30
CA ARG A 134 -18.50 -11.16 -18.43
C ARG A 134 -19.78 -10.99 -17.60
N GLY A 135 -20.93 -11.28 -18.21
CA GLY A 135 -22.25 -11.21 -17.58
C GLY A 135 -22.94 -9.83 -17.62
N ALA A 136 -22.19 -8.73 -17.74
CA ALA A 136 -22.78 -7.38 -17.83
C ALA A 136 -22.98 -6.89 -19.27
N GLY A 137 -22.32 -7.52 -20.27
CA GLY A 137 -22.38 -7.08 -21.67
C GLY A 137 -21.79 -5.69 -21.90
N ALA A 138 -20.96 -5.21 -20.97
CA ALA A 138 -20.39 -3.87 -20.95
C ALA A 138 -18.86 -3.91 -20.87
N GLN A 139 -18.23 -2.77 -21.13
CA GLN A 139 -16.79 -2.58 -20.94
C GLN A 139 -16.50 -1.95 -19.58
N THR A 140 -15.36 -2.28 -18.99
CA THR A 140 -14.91 -1.69 -17.72
C THR A 140 -14.34 -0.27 -17.92
N SER A 141 -14.42 0.56 -16.87
CA SER A 141 -13.74 1.86 -16.78
C SER A 141 -12.25 1.75 -16.42
N GLY A 142 -11.79 0.55 -16.07
CA GLY A 142 -10.39 0.25 -15.73
C GLY A 142 -10.01 0.53 -14.27
N PRO A 143 -8.80 0.15 -13.84
CA PRO A 143 -8.30 0.25 -12.46
C PRO A 143 -8.44 1.65 -11.85
N LEU A 144 -8.08 2.71 -12.58
CA LEU A 144 -8.02 4.05 -12.00
C LEU A 144 -9.40 4.56 -11.55
N SER A 145 -10.46 4.20 -12.26
CA SER A 145 -11.84 4.54 -11.86
C SER A 145 -12.22 3.87 -10.53
N PHE A 146 -11.72 2.66 -10.27
CA PHE A 146 -11.91 2.00 -8.98
C PHE A 146 -11.00 2.61 -7.91
N MET A 147 -9.77 2.98 -8.24
CA MET A 147 -8.89 3.72 -7.34
C MET A 147 -9.53 5.04 -6.86
N ASP A 148 -10.30 5.72 -7.69
CA ASP A 148 -11.06 6.92 -7.30
C ASP A 148 -12.09 6.61 -6.18
N VAL A 149 -12.65 5.39 -6.14
CA VAL A 149 -13.53 4.92 -5.04
C VAL A 149 -12.73 4.74 -3.75
N PHE A 150 -11.56 4.09 -3.80
CA PHE A 150 -10.68 3.96 -2.63
C PHE A 150 -10.23 5.33 -2.10
N ASP A 151 -9.86 6.26 -2.99
CA ASP A 151 -9.48 7.63 -2.62
C ASP A 151 -10.64 8.36 -1.91
N ALA A 152 -11.87 8.24 -2.42
CA ALA A 152 -13.05 8.84 -1.83
C ALA A 152 -13.38 8.27 -0.43
N VAL A 153 -13.25 6.96 -0.25
CA VAL A 153 -13.43 6.31 1.06
C VAL A 153 -12.38 6.80 2.04
N CYS A 154 -11.10 6.81 1.65
CA CYS A 154 -10.02 7.29 2.52
C CYS A 154 -10.20 8.76 2.91
N ARG A 155 -10.55 9.63 1.96
CA ARG A 155 -10.84 11.04 2.23
C ARG A 155 -11.97 11.22 3.23
N THR A 156 -13.04 10.44 3.11
CA THR A 156 -14.18 10.48 4.03
C THR A 156 -13.78 10.06 5.44
N ILE A 157 -13.02 8.97 5.58
CA ILE A 157 -12.56 8.47 6.88
C ILE A 157 -11.56 9.42 7.53
N ALA A 158 -10.61 9.95 6.75
CA ALA A 158 -9.63 10.92 7.22
C ALA A 158 -10.27 12.21 7.71
N SER A 159 -11.44 12.60 7.19
CA SER A 159 -12.15 13.80 7.66
C SER A 159 -12.75 13.66 9.06
N ALA A 160 -13.02 12.42 9.49
CA ALA A 160 -13.60 12.11 10.81
C ALA A 160 -12.54 11.95 11.92
N GLY A 161 -11.25 11.83 11.57
CA GLY A 161 -10.16 11.60 12.51
C GLY A 161 -9.07 12.66 12.44
N GLY A 162 -8.37 12.94 13.55
CA GLY A 162 -7.27 13.92 13.60
C GLY A 162 -6.00 13.55 12.82
N ARG A 163 -6.01 12.47 12.02
CA ARG A 163 -4.87 12.01 11.21
C ARG A 163 -5.31 11.73 9.78
N ARG A 164 -4.52 12.19 8.82
CA ARG A 164 -4.70 11.92 7.40
C ARG A 164 -4.55 10.41 7.14
N GLY A 165 -5.47 9.83 6.38
CA GLY A 165 -5.31 8.47 5.85
C GLY A 165 -4.21 8.45 4.78
N ALA A 166 -3.41 7.39 4.77
CA ALA A 166 -2.33 7.20 3.81
C ALA A 166 -2.53 5.88 3.09
N GLN A 167 -2.49 5.90 1.78
CA GLN A 167 -2.62 4.72 0.93
C GLN A 167 -1.45 4.63 -0.05
N MET A 168 -1.08 3.41 -0.45
CA MET A 168 -0.11 3.17 -1.52
C MET A 168 -0.80 2.40 -2.63
N GLY A 169 -0.74 2.91 -3.85
CA GLY A 169 -1.21 2.20 -5.03
C GLY A 169 0.00 1.79 -5.87
N VAL A 170 0.12 0.51 -6.18
CA VAL A 170 1.14 0.03 -7.12
C VAL A 170 0.52 -0.57 -8.36
N MET A 171 1.24 -0.49 -9.47
CA MET A 171 0.85 -1.08 -10.75
C MET A 171 2.06 -1.61 -11.51
N ASP A 172 1.91 -2.80 -12.10
CA ASP A 172 2.90 -3.47 -12.93
C ASP A 172 3.22 -2.63 -14.18
N ILE A 173 4.50 -2.45 -14.47
CA ILE A 173 4.96 -1.69 -15.64
C ILE A 173 4.49 -2.29 -16.98
N GLY A 174 4.08 -3.56 -16.98
CA GLY A 174 3.48 -4.24 -18.12
C GLY A 174 1.96 -4.09 -18.22
N HIS A 175 1.28 -3.39 -17.31
CA HIS A 175 -0.18 -3.24 -17.35
C HIS A 175 -0.64 -2.32 -18.51
N PRO A 176 -1.73 -2.61 -19.24
CA PRO A 176 -2.19 -1.76 -20.36
C PRO A 176 -2.53 -0.31 -20.00
N ASP A 177 -2.99 -0.06 -18.77
CA ASP A 177 -3.32 1.29 -18.29
C ASP A 177 -2.14 2.00 -17.58
N ILE A 178 -0.91 1.47 -17.68
CA ILE A 178 0.24 2.02 -16.96
C ILE A 178 0.56 3.48 -17.36
N GLU A 179 0.37 3.86 -18.63
CA GLU A 179 0.59 5.25 -19.07
C GLU A 179 -0.41 6.21 -18.41
N GLU A 180 -1.66 5.79 -18.17
CA GLU A 180 -2.66 6.59 -17.45
C GLU A 180 -2.31 6.66 -15.96
N PHE A 181 -1.91 5.54 -15.36
CA PHE A 181 -1.46 5.46 -13.97
C PHE A 181 -0.29 6.43 -13.68
N ILE A 182 0.75 6.43 -14.52
CA ILE A 182 1.92 7.34 -14.37
C ILE A 182 1.52 8.82 -14.50
N ARG A 183 0.42 9.12 -15.22
CA ARG A 183 -0.08 10.48 -15.42
C ARG A 183 -1.19 10.87 -14.46
N ALA A 184 -1.68 9.97 -13.61
CA ALA A 184 -2.92 10.18 -12.86
C ALA A 184 -2.89 11.46 -12.01
N LYS A 185 -1.75 11.76 -11.37
CA LYS A 185 -1.59 12.96 -10.53
C LYS A 185 -1.35 14.28 -11.27
N ARG A 186 -1.24 14.24 -12.60
CA ARG A 186 -1.24 15.47 -13.41
C ARG A 186 -2.60 16.16 -13.35
N GLU A 187 -3.65 15.38 -13.13
CA GLU A 187 -4.98 15.90 -12.87
C GLU A 187 -5.08 16.45 -11.45
N ALA A 188 -5.34 17.75 -11.34
CA ALA A 188 -5.39 18.44 -10.06
C ALA A 188 -6.49 17.84 -9.18
N GLY A 189 -6.10 17.23 -8.06
CA GLY A 189 -7.05 16.70 -7.08
C GLY A 189 -7.24 15.19 -7.10
N ARG A 190 -6.81 14.51 -8.16
CA ARG A 190 -7.02 13.08 -8.33
C ARG A 190 -6.01 12.25 -7.53
N LEU A 191 -6.48 11.15 -6.93
CA LEU A 191 -5.68 10.21 -6.11
C LEU A 191 -4.80 10.87 -5.03
N ARG A 192 -5.30 11.92 -4.37
CA ARG A 192 -4.56 12.69 -3.36
C ARG A 192 -4.25 11.93 -2.08
N GLN A 193 -4.96 10.84 -1.80
CA GLN A 193 -4.73 10.00 -0.61
C GLN A 193 -3.79 8.82 -0.90
N PHE A 194 -3.38 8.64 -2.15
CA PHE A 194 -2.42 7.63 -2.55
C PHE A 194 -1.02 8.22 -2.70
N ASN A 195 0.00 7.46 -2.36
CA ASN A 195 1.29 7.49 -3.05
C ASN A 195 1.27 6.43 -4.16
N LEU A 196 1.77 6.77 -5.34
CA LEU A 196 1.78 5.85 -6.49
C LEU A 196 3.18 5.34 -6.77
N SER A 197 3.32 4.04 -7.06
CA SER A 197 4.59 3.46 -7.51
C SER A 197 4.41 2.43 -8.62
N CYS A 198 5.35 2.37 -9.55
CA CYS A 198 5.39 1.33 -10.58
C CYS A 198 6.18 0.12 -10.07
N LEU A 199 5.67 -1.09 -10.29
CA LEU A 199 6.44 -2.31 -10.11
C LEU A 199 7.34 -2.51 -11.34
N ILE A 200 8.64 -2.36 -11.15
CA ILE A 200 9.65 -2.43 -12.19
C ILE A 200 10.35 -3.77 -12.12
N THR A 201 10.28 -4.52 -13.22
CA THR A 201 11.00 -5.78 -13.38
C THR A 201 12.40 -5.56 -13.94
N ARG A 202 13.30 -6.51 -13.72
CA ARG A 202 14.62 -6.56 -14.33
C ARG A 202 14.50 -6.61 -15.85
N GLU A 203 13.55 -7.38 -16.37
CA GLU A 203 13.30 -7.49 -17.81
C GLU A 203 13.01 -6.13 -18.45
N PHE A 204 12.18 -5.31 -17.79
CA PHE A 204 11.88 -3.95 -18.25
C PHE A 204 13.12 -3.06 -18.26
N LEU A 205 13.94 -3.11 -17.20
CA LEU A 205 15.17 -2.32 -17.14
C LEU A 205 16.17 -2.70 -18.24
N GLU A 206 16.34 -3.99 -18.53
CA GLU A 206 17.16 -4.43 -19.66
C GLU A 206 16.55 -3.95 -20.99
N ALA A 207 15.23 -4.01 -21.15
CA ALA A 207 14.56 -3.48 -22.34
C ALA A 207 14.79 -1.96 -22.51
N VAL A 208 14.83 -1.19 -21.42
CA VAL A 208 15.17 0.25 -21.45
C VAL A 208 16.62 0.47 -21.91
N LYS A 209 17.58 -0.27 -21.35
CA LYS A 209 19.01 -0.15 -21.70
C LYS A 209 19.25 -0.46 -23.18
N ASP A 210 18.63 -1.54 -23.66
CA ASP A 210 18.80 -2.06 -25.03
C ASP A 210 17.91 -1.35 -26.06
N ASP A 211 17.10 -0.39 -25.64
CA ASP A 211 16.09 0.30 -26.48
C ASP A 211 15.08 -0.66 -27.15
N ARG A 212 14.72 -1.74 -26.44
CA ARG A 212 13.76 -2.75 -26.92
C ARG A 212 12.30 -2.31 -26.77
N PRO A 213 11.40 -2.85 -27.59
CA PRO A 213 9.96 -2.72 -27.37
C PRO A 213 9.54 -3.41 -26.06
N TRP A 214 8.45 -2.91 -25.47
CA TRP A 214 7.82 -3.41 -24.26
C TRP A 214 6.33 -3.67 -24.52
N ASP A 215 5.89 -4.89 -24.24
CA ASP A 215 4.50 -5.29 -24.42
C ASP A 215 3.69 -4.99 -23.15
N LEU A 216 2.63 -4.20 -23.32
CA LEU A 216 1.59 -3.99 -22.33
C LEU A 216 0.52 -5.06 -22.51
N ALA A 217 0.36 -5.90 -21.50
CA ALA A 217 -0.42 -7.12 -21.59
C ALA A 217 -1.19 -7.41 -20.30
N PHE A 218 -2.32 -8.09 -20.44
CA PHE A 218 -3.20 -8.50 -19.35
C PHE A 218 -3.68 -9.94 -19.59
N PRO A 219 -4.03 -10.74 -18.55
CA PRO A 219 -4.52 -12.10 -18.75
C PRO A 219 -5.59 -12.20 -19.84
N ALA A 220 -5.39 -13.12 -20.77
CA ALA A 220 -6.27 -13.31 -21.92
C ALA A 220 -7.49 -14.15 -21.54
N LEU A 221 -8.64 -13.80 -22.10
CA LEU A 221 -9.81 -14.67 -22.05
C LEU A 221 -9.66 -15.82 -23.08
N PRO A 222 -10.22 -17.02 -22.81
CA PRO A 222 -10.21 -18.13 -23.75
C PRO A 222 -10.72 -17.77 -25.15
N GLU A 223 -11.73 -16.90 -25.25
CA GLU A 223 -12.28 -16.47 -26.54
C GLU A 223 -11.29 -15.60 -27.32
N GLU A 224 -10.49 -14.77 -26.64
CA GLU A 224 -9.46 -13.93 -27.27
C GLU A 224 -8.31 -14.78 -27.81
N ILE A 225 -7.93 -15.83 -27.06
CA ILE A 225 -6.94 -16.81 -27.51
C ILE A 225 -7.45 -17.53 -28.78
N ALA A 226 -8.70 -18.00 -28.75
CA ALA A 226 -9.32 -18.68 -29.89
C ALA A 226 -9.45 -17.78 -31.13
N GLN A 227 -9.60 -16.46 -30.93
CA GLN A 227 -9.65 -15.46 -31.99
C GLN A 227 -8.26 -15.05 -32.52
N GLY A 228 -7.17 -15.66 -32.02
CA GLY A 228 -5.82 -15.42 -32.50
C GLY A 228 -5.19 -14.13 -31.95
N ALA A 229 -5.58 -13.69 -30.74
CA ALA A 229 -4.90 -12.60 -30.07
C ALA A 229 -3.39 -12.90 -29.91
N ARG A 230 -2.54 -11.87 -29.97
CA ARG A 230 -1.11 -12.03 -29.68
C ARG A 230 -0.92 -12.32 -28.19
N ILE A 231 -0.40 -13.51 -27.88
CA ILE A 231 -0.19 -13.99 -26.50
C ILE A 231 1.29 -13.98 -26.13
N ILE A 232 1.58 -13.58 -24.89
CA ILE A 232 2.85 -13.80 -24.19
C ILE A 232 2.58 -14.46 -22.84
N TYR A 233 3.53 -15.19 -22.27
CA TYR A 233 3.36 -15.84 -20.97
C TYR A 233 4.15 -15.11 -19.89
N ARG A 234 3.49 -14.74 -18.79
CA ARG A 234 4.11 -14.03 -17.65
C ARG A 234 3.68 -14.62 -16.31
N PRO A 235 4.53 -14.56 -15.26
CA PRO A 235 4.09 -14.81 -13.89
C PRO A 235 2.94 -13.86 -13.51
N TRP A 236 1.92 -14.38 -12.84
CA TRP A 236 0.76 -13.59 -12.42
C TRP A 236 0.27 -14.06 -11.04
N PRO A 237 -0.20 -13.15 -10.15
CA PRO A 237 -0.61 -13.52 -8.79
C PRO A 237 -1.88 -14.38 -8.73
N VAL A 238 -2.66 -14.46 -9.81
CA VAL A 238 -3.91 -15.23 -9.87
C VAL A 238 -3.88 -16.13 -11.09
N THR A 239 -3.80 -17.44 -10.89
CA THR A 239 -3.79 -18.42 -11.99
C THR A 239 -5.16 -19.07 -12.20
N ASP A 240 -5.99 -19.12 -11.16
CA ASP A 240 -7.31 -19.74 -11.23
C ASP A 240 -8.20 -19.04 -12.26
N GLY A 241 -8.86 -19.84 -13.10
CA GLY A 241 -9.69 -19.35 -14.20
C GLY A 241 -8.95 -18.83 -15.43
N TYR A 242 -7.60 -18.82 -15.45
CA TYR A 242 -6.81 -18.41 -16.61
C TYR A 242 -6.08 -19.58 -17.29
N THR A 243 -5.78 -19.43 -18.58
CA THR A 243 -4.94 -20.38 -19.32
C THR A 243 -3.48 -20.22 -18.91
N THR A 244 -2.82 -21.32 -18.55
CA THR A 244 -1.42 -21.35 -18.15
C THR A 244 -0.57 -22.25 -19.06
N ASP A 245 0.74 -22.00 -19.10
CA ASP A 245 1.72 -22.92 -19.70
C ASP A 245 2.20 -23.99 -18.71
N ALA A 246 3.17 -24.81 -19.14
CA ALA A 246 3.75 -25.89 -18.34
C ALA A 246 4.52 -25.39 -17.10
N GLU A 247 5.00 -24.14 -17.14
CA GLU A 247 5.69 -23.47 -16.03
C GLU A 247 4.73 -22.72 -15.10
N GLY A 248 3.41 -22.77 -15.35
CA GLY A 248 2.39 -22.10 -14.53
C GLY A 248 2.28 -20.60 -14.78
N ARG A 249 2.88 -20.07 -15.85
CA ARG A 249 2.73 -18.66 -16.26
C ARG A 249 1.40 -18.48 -16.96
N VAL A 250 0.77 -17.32 -16.77
CA VAL A 250 -0.53 -17.00 -17.35
C VAL A 250 -0.37 -16.49 -18.78
N ALA A 251 -1.25 -16.93 -19.68
CA ALA A 251 -1.38 -16.42 -21.03
C ALA A 251 -1.92 -14.98 -21.00
N MET A 252 -1.12 -14.04 -21.48
CA MET A 252 -1.41 -12.60 -21.48
C MET A 252 -1.67 -12.11 -22.90
N ARG A 253 -2.81 -11.47 -23.13
CA ARG A 253 -3.10 -10.77 -24.37
C ARG A 253 -2.28 -9.49 -24.42
N VAL A 254 -1.52 -9.28 -25.48
CA VAL A 254 -0.84 -8.01 -25.75
C VAL A 254 -1.85 -7.00 -26.28
N TYR A 255 -2.04 -5.89 -25.55
CA TYR A 255 -2.92 -4.79 -25.93
C TYR A 255 -2.19 -3.74 -26.75
N LYS A 256 -0.92 -3.48 -26.41
CA LYS A 256 -0.11 -2.43 -27.01
C LYS A 256 1.36 -2.76 -26.83
N THR A 257 2.17 -2.38 -27.81
CA THR A 257 3.64 -2.43 -27.70
C THR A 257 4.18 -1.00 -27.77
N VAL A 258 5.06 -0.63 -26.85
CA VAL A 258 5.67 0.71 -26.77
C VAL A 258 7.18 0.60 -26.60
N PRO A 259 7.98 1.59 -27.00
CA PRO A 259 9.41 1.60 -26.66
C PRO A 259 9.58 1.63 -25.13
N ALA A 260 10.38 0.72 -24.56
CA ALA A 260 10.58 0.68 -23.10
C ALA A 260 11.12 2.02 -22.56
N ARG A 261 12.06 2.64 -23.29
CA ARG A 261 12.63 3.96 -22.99
C ARG A 261 11.57 5.06 -22.91
N ARG A 262 10.49 4.97 -23.69
CA ARG A 262 9.38 5.95 -23.63
C ARG A 262 8.65 5.87 -22.30
N LEU A 263 8.37 4.67 -21.79
CA LEU A 263 7.73 4.51 -20.48
C LEU A 263 8.67 4.98 -19.36
N TRP A 264 9.97 4.65 -19.44
CA TRP A 264 10.95 5.12 -18.47
C TRP A 264 11.01 6.66 -18.42
N ASN A 265 11.09 7.32 -19.57
CA ASN A 265 11.08 8.78 -19.65
C ASN A 265 9.78 9.38 -19.12
N LEU A 266 8.64 8.70 -19.32
CA LEU A 266 7.36 9.12 -18.77
C LEU A 266 7.35 9.06 -17.23
N ILE A 267 7.89 8.00 -16.64
CA ILE A 267 8.07 7.89 -15.18
C ILE A 267 8.95 9.05 -14.71
N MET A 268 10.16 9.21 -15.28
CA MET A 268 11.12 10.23 -14.84
C MET A 268 10.55 11.65 -14.94
N ALA A 269 9.86 11.98 -16.03
CA ALA A 269 9.23 13.29 -16.19
C ALA A 269 8.10 13.50 -15.16
N SER A 270 7.22 12.51 -14.95
CA SER A 270 6.17 12.62 -13.94
C SER A 270 6.75 12.74 -12.52
N THR A 271 7.77 11.95 -12.17
CA THR A 271 8.44 12.03 -10.86
C THR A 271 9.09 13.40 -10.65
N TYR A 272 9.70 13.98 -11.70
CA TYR A 272 10.28 15.32 -11.61
C TYR A 272 9.21 16.40 -11.42
N ASP A 273 8.13 16.36 -12.20
CA ASP A 273 7.10 17.40 -12.20
C ASP A 273 6.14 17.31 -11.00
N TYR A 274 5.89 16.09 -10.47
CA TYR A 274 4.83 15.82 -9.49
C TYR A 274 5.27 14.97 -8.28
N ALA A 275 6.58 14.70 -8.14
CA ALA A 275 7.18 13.82 -7.12
C ALA A 275 6.68 12.35 -7.17
N GLU A 276 5.92 11.96 -8.20
CA GLU A 276 5.31 10.64 -8.34
C GLU A 276 5.10 10.26 -9.83
N PRO A 277 5.02 8.97 -10.18
CA PRO A 277 5.11 7.81 -9.29
C PRO A 277 6.55 7.53 -8.84
N GLY A 278 6.69 6.86 -7.70
CA GLY A 278 7.92 6.15 -7.36
C GLY A 278 8.06 4.86 -8.17
N PHE A 279 9.08 4.06 -7.87
CA PHE A 279 9.20 2.72 -8.42
C PHE A 279 9.74 1.74 -7.39
N ILE A 280 9.34 0.48 -7.54
CA ILE A 280 9.75 -0.64 -6.70
C ILE A 280 10.38 -1.67 -7.63
N LEU A 281 11.65 -2.02 -7.38
CA LEU A 281 12.35 -3.07 -8.12
C LEU A 281 11.85 -4.45 -7.65
N ILE A 282 10.70 -4.86 -8.17
CA ILE A 282 9.92 -5.96 -7.58
C ILE A 282 10.62 -7.32 -7.66
N ASP A 283 11.42 -7.54 -8.70
CA ASP A 283 12.21 -8.76 -8.84
C ASP A 283 13.31 -8.82 -7.78
N GLU A 284 13.92 -7.68 -7.44
CA GLU A 284 14.97 -7.61 -6.42
C GLU A 284 14.38 -7.79 -5.02
N VAL A 285 13.21 -7.19 -4.77
CA VAL A 285 12.44 -7.40 -3.54
C VAL A 285 12.18 -8.89 -3.30
N ASN A 286 11.71 -9.60 -4.33
CA ASN A 286 11.44 -11.04 -4.20
C ASN A 286 12.71 -11.89 -4.17
N ARG A 287 13.78 -11.51 -4.89
CA ARG A 287 15.09 -12.18 -4.82
C ARG A 287 15.67 -12.16 -3.41
N MET A 288 15.45 -11.06 -2.68
CA MET A 288 15.92 -10.86 -1.30
C MET A 288 14.86 -11.21 -0.25
N ASN A 289 13.71 -11.78 -0.64
CA ASN A 289 12.66 -12.11 0.29
C ASN A 289 13.01 -13.38 1.10
N ASN A 290 13.16 -13.25 2.42
CA ASN A 290 13.40 -14.39 3.31
C ASN A 290 12.23 -15.38 3.38
N ASN A 291 11.03 -14.96 2.98
CA ASN A 291 9.81 -15.77 2.96
C ASN A 291 9.44 -16.28 1.55
N TRP A 292 10.37 -16.26 0.59
CA TRP A 292 10.14 -16.63 -0.82
C TRP A 292 9.43 -17.97 -1.03
N PHE A 293 9.53 -18.89 -0.07
CA PHE A 293 8.94 -20.23 -0.14
C PHE A 293 7.42 -20.26 0.12
N CYS A 294 6.85 -19.20 0.70
CA CYS A 294 5.42 -19.13 1.03
C CYS A 294 4.73 -17.84 0.61
N GLU A 295 5.46 -16.85 0.10
CA GLU A 295 4.88 -15.60 -0.40
C GLU A 295 5.63 -15.05 -1.62
N ASN A 296 4.92 -14.22 -2.38
CA ASN A 296 5.49 -13.39 -3.43
C ASN A 296 5.01 -11.96 -3.24
N ILE A 297 5.93 -11.04 -2.96
CA ILE A 297 5.63 -9.63 -2.68
C ILE A 297 5.21 -8.95 -3.98
N ARG A 298 4.07 -8.27 -3.96
CA ARG A 298 3.54 -7.49 -5.09
C ARG A 298 3.10 -6.07 -4.75
N ALA A 299 3.13 -5.69 -3.48
CA ALA A 299 2.84 -4.34 -3.04
C ALA A 299 3.64 -4.04 -1.77
N THR A 300 3.74 -2.76 -1.45
CA THR A 300 4.32 -2.26 -0.21
C THR A 300 3.31 -1.38 0.50
N ASN A 301 3.56 -1.09 1.77
CA ASN A 301 2.80 -0.09 2.49
C ASN A 301 3.08 1.34 1.97
N PRO A 302 2.27 2.34 2.39
CA PRO A 302 2.56 3.76 2.19
C PRO A 302 3.85 4.20 2.88
#